data_AF-A0A7C1N1Q4-F1
#
_entry.id   AF-A0A7C1N1Q4-F1
#
_cell.length_a   1.000
_cell.length_b   1.000
_cell.length_c   1.000
_cell.angle_alpha   90.00
_cell.angle_beta   90.00
_cell.angle_gamma   90.00
#
_symmetry.space_group_name_H-M   'P 1'
#
loop_
_entity.id
_entity.type
_entity.pdbx_description
1 polymer ?
#
loop_
_entity_poly.entity_id
_entity_poly.type
_entity_poly.pdbx_seq_one_letter_code
_entity_poly.pdbx_strand_id
1 'polypeptide(L)'
;DMACGINPLGDLYKTQIRQLAEYLGIPEKIRKKIPSAGLWIGQTDEGEIGLPYDEIDKILYQLVDKRTSKKDIIASGFKKETVEKIISLIKNSEFKRKLPPIPKMSFRSVGHDFLFPFDWDK
;
A
#
# COMPACT_ATOMS: atom_id res chain seq x y z
N ASP A 1 9.76 -1.31 4.08
CA ASP A 1 10.51 -0.06 3.97
C ASP A 1 9.88 0.78 2.85
N MET A 2 9.86 2.11 2.97
CA MET A 2 9.25 3.02 1.99
C MET A 2 10.23 4.03 1.40
N ALA A 3 11.37 4.29 2.05
CA ALA A 3 12.34 5.25 1.55
C ALA A 3 13.15 4.65 0.40
N CYS A 4 13.01 5.19 -0.80
CA CYS A 4 13.73 4.74 -1.99
C CYS A 4 13.79 5.88 -3.03
N GLY A 5 14.69 5.76 -4.01
CA GLY A 5 14.71 6.69 -5.15
C GLY A 5 13.55 6.42 -6.11
N ILE A 6 13.29 5.15 -6.42
CA ILE A 6 12.18 4.69 -7.28
C ILE A 6 11.66 3.36 -6.70
N ASN A 7 10.34 3.21 -6.63
CA ASN A 7 9.68 1.95 -6.26
C ASN A 7 8.99 1.31 -7.49
N PRO A 8 9.65 0.37 -8.20
CA PRO A 8 9.11 -0.20 -9.44
C PRO A 8 7.90 -1.13 -9.21
N LEU A 9 7.71 -1.63 -7.98
CA LEU A 9 6.60 -2.52 -7.62
C LEU A 9 5.47 -1.79 -6.88
N GLY A 10 5.58 -0.46 -6.72
CA GLY A 10 4.68 0.33 -5.87
C GLY A 10 3.23 0.35 -6.34
N ASP A 11 2.98 0.03 -7.61
CA ASP A 11 1.66 0.01 -8.24
C ASP A 11 1.09 -1.42 -8.40
N LEU A 12 1.77 -2.44 -7.85
CA LEU A 12 1.33 -3.82 -7.92
C LEU A 12 0.78 -4.31 -6.58
N TYR A 13 -0.37 -4.97 -6.64
CA TYR A 13 -0.94 -5.71 -5.53
C TYR A 13 -0.07 -6.92 -5.16
N LYS A 14 -0.20 -7.42 -3.92
CA LYS A 14 0.66 -8.51 -3.43
C LYS A 14 0.46 -9.79 -4.24
N THR A 15 -0.78 -10.08 -4.62
CA THR A 15 -1.18 -11.17 -5.52
C THR A 15 -0.53 -11.05 -6.90
N GLN A 16 -0.49 -9.84 -7.48
CA GLN A 16 0.17 -9.58 -8.76
C GLN A 16 1.69 -9.76 -8.65
N ILE A 17 2.30 -9.32 -7.55
CA ILE A 17 3.74 -9.55 -7.29
C ILE A 17 4.05 -11.05 -7.22
N ARG A 18 3.18 -11.86 -6.60
CA ARG A 18 3.34 -13.33 -6.56
C ARG A 18 3.31 -13.95 -7.97
N GLN A 19 2.40 -13.48 -8.83
CA GLN A 19 2.31 -13.90 -10.23
C GLN A 19 3.54 -13.48 -11.04
N LEU A 20 4.00 -12.23 -10.86
CA LEU A 20 5.20 -11.72 -11.51
C LEU A 20 6.45 -12.52 -11.08
N ALA A 21 6.56 -12.85 -9.79
CA ALA A 21 7.66 -13.66 -9.27
C ALA A 21 7.69 -15.07 -9.89
N GLU A 22 6.52 -15.66 -10.13
CA GLU A 22 6.39 -16.94 -10.85
C GLU A 22 6.87 -16.81 -12.29
N TYR A 23 6.39 -15.80 -13.01
CA TYR A 23 6.78 -15.53 -14.38
C TYR A 23 8.29 -15.32 -14.55
N LEU A 24 8.93 -14.64 -13.59
CA LEU A 24 10.38 -14.41 -13.58
C LEU A 24 11.21 -15.63 -13.13
N GLY A 25 10.57 -16.76 -12.78
CA GLY A 25 11.27 -17.96 -12.34
C GLY A 25 11.89 -17.87 -10.95
N ILE A 26 11.36 -17.01 -10.06
CA ILE A 26 11.86 -16.89 -8.69
C ILE A 26 11.67 -18.24 -7.96
N PRO A 27 12.68 -18.74 -7.23
CA PRO A 27 12.60 -20.00 -6.50
C PRO A 27 11.35 -20.13 -5.64
N GLU A 28 10.71 -21.30 -5.70
CA GLU A 28 9.46 -21.58 -5.00
C GLU A 28 9.57 -21.39 -3.48
N LYS A 29 10.74 -21.72 -2.91
CA LYS A 29 11.07 -21.50 -1.49
C LYS A 29 10.91 -20.02 -1.07
N ILE A 30 11.17 -19.08 -1.98
CA ILE A 30 11.00 -17.64 -1.74
C ILE A 30 9.54 -17.26 -1.93
N ARG A 31 8.90 -17.73 -3.02
CA ARG A 31 7.51 -17.39 -3.36
C ARG A 31 6.50 -17.87 -2.31
N LYS A 32 6.71 -19.07 -1.75
CA LYS A 32 5.83 -19.69 -0.74
C LYS A 32 6.19 -19.33 0.70
N LYS A 33 7.26 -18.56 0.93
CA LYS A 33 7.61 -18.12 2.27
C LYS A 33 6.46 -17.27 2.82
N ILE A 34 6.04 -17.56 4.06
CA ILE A 34 5.01 -16.79 4.75
C ILE A 34 5.47 -15.32 4.82
N PRO A 35 4.65 -14.35 4.35
CA PRO A 35 4.98 -12.94 4.42
C PRO A 35 5.13 -12.51 5.89
N SER A 36 6.31 -11.98 6.20
CA SER A 36 6.70 -11.54 7.53
C SER A 36 7.68 -10.38 7.40
N ALA A 37 7.44 -9.30 8.13
CA ALA A 37 8.37 -8.19 8.28
C ALA A 37 9.67 -8.57 9.01
N GLY A 38 9.69 -9.69 9.75
CA GLY A 38 10.88 -10.19 10.44
C GLY A 38 11.36 -9.30 11.59
N LEU A 39 10.49 -8.47 12.15
CA LEU A 39 10.81 -7.56 13.26
C LEU A 39 10.93 -8.30 14.59
N TRP A 40 10.21 -9.42 14.76
CA TRP A 40 10.37 -10.34 15.88
C TRP A 40 9.97 -11.78 15.49
N ILE A 41 10.37 -12.74 16.33
CA ILE A 41 10.16 -14.17 16.10
C ILE A 41 8.67 -14.49 16.09
N GLY A 42 8.18 -15.13 15.03
CA GLY A 42 6.79 -15.57 14.88
C GLY A 42 5.83 -14.53 14.30
N GLN A 43 6.31 -13.35 13.94
CA GLN A 43 5.49 -12.33 13.27
C GLN A 43 5.06 -12.80 11.88
N THR A 44 3.77 -12.69 11.55
CA THR A 44 3.24 -12.88 10.20
C THR A 44 2.37 -11.69 9.82
N ASP A 45 2.57 -11.16 8.60
CA ASP A 45 1.88 -9.94 8.17
C ASP A 45 0.35 -10.17 8.08
N GLU A 46 -0.05 -11.37 7.65
CA GLU A 46 -1.45 -11.81 7.63
C GLU A 46 -2.03 -11.95 9.04
N GLY A 47 -1.21 -12.30 10.03
CA GLY A 47 -1.59 -12.37 11.44
C GLY A 47 -1.83 -10.99 12.05
N GLU A 48 -1.02 -10.00 11.69
CA GLU A 48 -1.19 -8.61 12.16
C GLU A 48 -2.41 -7.93 11.55
N ILE A 49 -2.59 -8.10 10.23
CA ILE A 49 -3.74 -7.53 9.52
C ILE A 49 -5.00 -8.37 9.80
N GLY A 50 -4.84 -9.63 10.20
CA GLY A 50 -5.91 -10.59 10.49
C GLY A 50 -6.72 -11.00 9.27
N LEU A 51 -6.17 -10.82 8.06
CA LEU A 51 -6.82 -11.09 6.77
C LEU A 51 -5.79 -11.58 5.75
N PRO A 52 -6.15 -12.51 4.86
CA PRO A 52 -5.27 -12.95 3.79
C PRO A 52 -5.12 -11.88 2.70
N TYR A 53 -3.94 -11.80 2.10
CA TYR A 53 -3.67 -10.84 1.02
C TYR A 53 -4.64 -10.96 -0.17
N ASP A 54 -5.11 -12.17 -0.47
CA ASP A 54 -6.03 -12.41 -1.58
C ASP A 54 -7.39 -11.71 -1.37
N GLU A 55 -7.86 -11.57 -0.13
CA GLU A 55 -9.06 -10.80 0.19
C GLU A 55 -8.78 -9.30 0.23
N ILE A 56 -7.65 -8.91 0.84
CA ILE A 56 -7.24 -7.50 0.94
C ILE A 56 -7.12 -6.89 -0.46
N ASP A 57 -6.38 -7.53 -1.36
CA ASP A 57 -6.13 -7.02 -2.71
C ASP A 57 -7.43 -6.89 -3.51
N LYS A 58 -8.37 -7.84 -3.40
CA LYS A 58 -9.68 -7.75 -4.07
C LYS A 58 -10.49 -6.56 -3.57
N ILE A 59 -10.51 -6.32 -2.26
CA ILE A 59 -11.23 -5.19 -1.68
C ILE A 59 -10.55 -3.87 -2.05
N LEU A 60 -9.22 -3.81 -2.03
CA LEU A 60 -8.45 -2.64 -2.45
C LEU A 60 -8.72 -2.30 -3.92
N TYR A 61 -8.69 -3.29 -4.80
CA TYR A 61 -8.99 -3.11 -6.23
C TYR A 61 -10.39 -2.51 -6.45
N GLN A 62 -11.39 -3.03 -5.72
CA GLN A 62 -12.76 -2.49 -5.81
C GLN A 62 -12.87 -1.06 -5.29
N LEU A 63 -12.19 -0.74 -4.18
CA LEU A 63 -12.23 0.58 -3.54
C LEU A 63 -11.43 1.65 -4.28
N VAL A 64 -10.21 1.32 -4.73
CA VAL A 64 -9.23 2.27 -5.27
C VAL A 64 -9.39 2.40 -6.78
N ASP A 65 -9.31 1.29 -7.51
CA ASP A 65 -9.28 1.32 -8.97
C ASP A 65 -10.69 1.44 -9.56
N LYS A 66 -11.62 0.60 -9.09
CA LYS A 66 -13.02 0.66 -9.55
C LYS A 66 -13.85 1.74 -8.88
N ARG A 67 -13.35 2.35 -7.80
CA ARG A 67 -14.06 3.38 -7.00
C ARG A 67 -15.48 2.95 -6.60
N THR A 68 -15.65 1.67 -6.32
CA THR A 68 -16.93 1.06 -5.98
C THR A 68 -17.36 1.51 -4.58
N SER A 69 -18.66 1.73 -4.37
CA SER A 69 -19.14 2.14 -3.07
C SER A 69 -19.00 1.02 -2.04
N LYS A 70 -18.81 1.39 -0.77
CA LYS A 70 -18.76 0.43 0.35
C LYS A 70 -19.98 -0.51 0.36
N LYS A 71 -21.17 0.01 0.02
CA LYS A 71 -22.41 -0.78 0.02
C LYS A 71 -22.37 -1.89 -1.02
N ASP A 72 -21.88 -1.57 -2.22
CA ASP A 72 -21.83 -2.51 -3.34
C ASP A 72 -20.76 -3.58 -3.13
N ILE A 73 -19.64 -3.22 -2.48
CA ILE A 73 -18.60 -4.19 -2.10
C ILE A 73 -19.15 -5.20 -1.08
N ILE A 74 -19.92 -4.74 -0.09
CA ILE A 74 -20.58 -5.63 0.88
C ILE A 74 -21.61 -6.52 0.16
N ALA A 75 -22.38 -5.95 -0.77
CA ALA A 75 -23.34 -6.71 -1.58
C ALA A 75 -22.67 -7.76 -2.49
N SER A 76 -21.42 -7.54 -2.87
CA SER A 76 -20.61 -8.47 -3.67
C SER A 76 -20.13 -9.70 -2.88
N GLY A 77 -20.49 -9.82 -1.59
CA GLY A 77 -20.22 -11.00 -0.76
C GLY A 77 -19.07 -10.85 0.24
N PHE A 78 -18.44 -9.67 0.32
CA PHE A 78 -17.42 -9.41 1.35
C PHE A 78 -18.06 -9.11 2.70
N LYS A 79 -17.46 -9.64 3.78
CA LYS A 79 -17.93 -9.36 5.15
C LYS A 79 -17.81 -7.87 5.45
N LYS A 80 -18.87 -7.29 6.02
CA LYS A 80 -18.92 -5.87 6.39
C LYS A 80 -17.76 -5.45 7.30
N GLU A 81 -17.44 -6.26 8.30
CA GLU A 81 -16.35 -6.03 9.25
C GLU A 81 -14.99 -5.94 8.54
N THR A 82 -14.72 -6.86 7.61
CA THR A 82 -13.50 -6.88 6.80
C THR A 82 -13.35 -5.60 5.97
N VAL A 83 -14.41 -5.20 5.27
CA VAL A 83 -14.41 -3.99 4.44
C VAL A 83 -14.19 -2.73 5.29
N GLU A 84 -14.86 -2.64 6.44
CA GLU A 84 -14.68 -1.52 7.38
C GLU A 84 -13.27 -1.45 7.96
N LYS A 85 -12.68 -2.60 8.31
CA LYS A 85 -11.31 -2.71 8.79
C LYS A 85 -10.30 -2.24 7.72
N ILE A 86 -10.48 -2.63 6.46
CA ILE A 86 -9.59 -2.20 5.38
C ILE A 86 -9.71 -0.70 5.15
N ILE A 87 -10.93 -0.16 5.14
CA ILE A 87 -11.15 1.29 5.01
C ILE A 87 -10.48 2.06 6.15
N SER A 88 -10.59 1.57 7.39
CA SER A 88 -9.94 2.23 8.53
C SER A 88 -8.41 2.15 8.43
N LEU A 89 -7.84 1.03 8.01
CA LEU A 89 -6.40 0.89 7.74
C LEU A 89 -5.92 1.86 6.65
N ILE A 90 -6.67 2.01 5.56
CA ILE A 90 -6.34 2.97 4.49
C ILE A 90 -6.29 4.40 5.05
N LYS A 91 -7.31 4.81 5.81
CA LYS A 91 -7.38 6.15 6.41
C LYS A 91 -6.24 6.38 7.39
N ASN A 92 -6.01 5.44 8.31
CA ASN A 92 -4.98 5.56 9.33
C ASN A 92 -3.57 5.53 8.75
N SER A 93 -3.37 4.93 7.58
CA SER A 93 -2.08 4.90 6.89
C SER A 93 -1.90 6.02 5.86
N GLU A 94 -2.86 6.93 5.71
CA GLU A 94 -2.79 8.00 4.69
C GLU A 94 -1.56 8.89 4.85
N PHE A 95 -1.20 9.23 6.09
CA PHE A 95 -0.03 10.05 6.39
C PHE A 95 1.29 9.41 5.92
N LYS A 96 1.34 8.08 5.78
CA LYS A 96 2.54 7.35 5.32
C LYS A 96 2.80 7.54 3.81
N ARG A 97 1.78 7.95 3.05
CA ARG A 97 1.84 8.13 1.59
C ARG A 97 2.04 9.58 1.17
N LYS A 98 2.12 10.51 2.11
CA LYS A 98 2.30 11.94 1.86
C LYS A 98 3.52 12.43 2.62
N LEU A 99 4.12 13.50 2.14
CA LEU A 99 5.07 14.25 2.93
C LEU A 99 4.39 14.81 4.19
N PRO A 100 5.12 14.96 5.31
CA PRO A 100 4.57 15.58 6.50
C PRO A 100 4.06 17.00 6.17
N PRO A 101 2.90 17.42 6.71
CA PRO A 101 2.38 18.76 6.46
C PRO A 101 3.31 19.81 7.07
N ILE A 102 3.63 20.85 6.29
CA ILE A 102 4.50 21.95 6.72
C ILE A 102 3.62 23.19 7.00
N PRO A 103 3.65 23.75 8.22
CA PRO A 103 2.95 25.01 8.50
C PRO A 103 3.59 26.13 7.68
N LYS A 104 2.80 26.75 6.81
CA LYS A 104 3.28 27.77 5.87
C LYS A 104 3.48 29.10 6.59
N MET A 105 4.74 29.51 6.76
CA MET A 105 5.14 30.80 7.33
C MET A 105 5.63 31.78 6.26
N SER A 106 6.25 31.28 5.20
CA SER A 106 6.79 32.06 4.09
C SER A 106 5.94 31.87 2.82
N PHE A 107 6.26 32.61 1.76
CA PHE A 107 5.52 32.51 0.49
C PHE A 107 5.67 31.15 -0.23
N ARG A 108 6.73 30.38 0.07
CA ARG A 108 7.05 29.12 -0.60
C ARG A 108 7.37 28.00 0.40
N SER A 109 6.68 26.87 0.28
CA SER A 109 6.84 25.65 1.08
C SER A 109 7.34 24.48 0.25
N VAL A 110 8.29 23.71 0.79
CA VAL A 110 8.82 22.48 0.18
C VAL A 110 7.68 21.48 -0.07
N GLY A 111 7.73 20.78 -1.21
CA GLY A 111 6.75 19.75 -1.59
C GLY A 111 5.47 20.28 -2.25
N HIS A 112 5.03 21.51 -1.93
CA HIS A 112 3.85 22.12 -2.55
C HIS A 112 4.20 23.24 -3.54
N ASP A 113 5.12 24.14 -3.18
CA ASP A 113 5.45 25.33 -3.98
C ASP A 113 6.78 25.17 -4.75
N PHE A 114 7.63 24.22 -4.35
CA PHE A 114 8.88 23.89 -5.04
C PHE A 114 8.62 22.83 -6.14
N LEU A 115 8.00 23.26 -7.25
CA LEU A 115 7.75 22.40 -8.42
C LEU A 115 8.81 22.52 -9.51
N PHE A 116 9.81 23.38 -9.31
CA PHE A 116 10.90 23.60 -10.26
C PHE A 116 12.13 22.80 -9.85
N PRO A 117 12.98 22.37 -10.80
CA PRO A 117 14.31 21.85 -10.47
C PRO A 117 15.05 22.88 -9.63
N PHE A 118 15.77 22.42 -8.60
CA PHE A 118 16.73 23.29 -7.92
C PHE A 118 17.81 23.67 -8.93
N ASP A 119 17.73 24.88 -9.49
CA ASP A 119 18.83 25.47 -10.24
C ASP A 119 19.96 25.74 -9.23
N TRP A 120 21.03 24.95 -9.31
CA TRP A 120 22.23 25.10 -8.49
C TRP A 120 23.16 26.23 -8.98
N ASP A 121 22.79 26.90 -10.08
CA ASP A 121 23.62 27.88 -10.79
C ASP A 121 23.05 29.31 -10.72
N LYS A 122 22.73 29.80 -9.51
CA LYS A 122 22.59 31.24 -9.22
C LYS A 122 23.16 31.60 -7.86
#